data_AF-A0A327J6Q3-F1
#
_entry.id   AF-A0A327J6Q3-F1
#
_cell.length_a   1.000
_cell.length_b   1.000
_cell.length_c   1.000
_cell.angle_alpha   90.00
_cell.angle_beta   90.00
_cell.angle_gamma   90.00
#
_symmetry.space_group_name_H-M   'P 1'
#
loop_
_entity.id
_entity.type
_entity.pdbx_description
1 polymer ?
#
loop_
_entity_poly.entity_id
_entity_poly.type
_entity_poly.pdbx_seq_one_letter_code
_entity_poly.pdbx_strand_id
1 'polypeptide(L)' 'MKRFLALSILALVISTGISYVAVSQNVIPQTVERSGCCSHHGGVAYCGKNGYYICRDGSQSPSCRCR' A
#
# COMPACT_ATOMS: atom_id res chain seq x y z
N MET A 1 -40.03 4.95 -27.52
CA MET A 1 -39.68 5.60 -26.23
C MET A 1 -38.82 4.70 -25.33
N LYS A 2 -39.21 3.45 -25.07
CA LYS A 2 -38.46 2.51 -24.19
C LYS A 2 -37.02 2.19 -24.66
N ARG A 3 -36.78 2.16 -25.98
CA ARG A 3 -35.45 1.93 -26.58
C ARG A 3 -34.47 3.09 -26.36
N PHE A 4 -34.97 4.32 -26.34
CA PHE A 4 -34.14 5.50 -26.03
C PHE A 4 -33.74 5.52 -24.54
N LEU A 5 -34.64 5.05 -23.66
CA LEU A 5 -34.37 4.91 -22.23
C LEU A 5 -33.29 3.84 -21.95
N ALA A 6 -33.28 2.74 -22.71
CA ALA A 6 -32.28 1.68 -22.54
C ALA A 6 -30.87 2.12 -22.97
N LEU A 7 -30.78 2.92 -24.04
CA LEU A 7 -29.49 3.44 -24.55
C LEU A 7 -28.85 4.47 -23.61
N SER A 8 -29.66 5.31 -22.96
CA SER A 8 -29.15 6.28 -21.98
C SER A 8 -28.63 5.61 -20.70
N ILE A 9 -29.28 4.54 -20.23
CA ILE A 9 -28.85 3.78 -19.05
C ILE A 9 -27.52 3.06 -19.32
N LEU A 10 -27.37 2.46 -20.50
CA LEU A 10 -26.12 1.77 -20.88
C LEU A 10 -24.92 2.74 -20.94
N ALA A 11 -25.13 3.96 -21.45
CA ALA A 11 -24.09 4.98 -21.51
C ALA A 11 -23.61 5.44 -20.10
N LEU A 12 -24.51 5.50 -19.10
CA LEU A 12 -24.19 5.87 -17.72
C LEU A 12 -23.39 4.78 -16.97
N VAL A 13 -23.62 3.51 -17.29
CA VAL A 13 -22.87 2.39 -16.69
C VAL A 13 -21.44 2.34 -17.23
N ILE A 14 -21.25 2.67 -18.52
CA ILE A 14 -19.92 2.72 -19.14
C ILE A 14 -19.09 3.88 -18.58
N SER A 15 -19.69 5.06 -18.35
CA SER A 15 -18.97 6.23 -17.83
C SER A 15 -18.52 6.07 -16.37
N THR A 16 -19.32 5.38 -15.54
CA THR A 16 -18.98 5.10 -14.14
C THR A 16 -17.95 3.96 -14.01
N GLY A 17 -17.92 3.01 -14.95
CA GLY A 17 -17.00 1.87 -14.97
C GLY A 17 -15.51 2.21 -15.14
N ILE A 18 -15.19 3.31 -15.83
CA ILE A 18 -13.80 3.67 -16.17
C ILE A 18 -13.00 4.13 -14.94
N SER A 19 -13.67 4.67 -13.92
CA SER A 19 -13.01 5.21 -12.73
C SER A 19 -12.47 4.15 -11.77
N TYR A 20 -12.92 2.90 -11.85
CA TYR A 20 -12.56 1.87 -10.85
C TYR A 20 -11.15 1.30 -11.05
N VAL A 21 -10.57 1.39 -12.25
CA VAL A 21 -9.36 0.61 -12.60
C VAL A 21 -8.04 1.37 -12.42
N ALA A 22 -8.07 2.68 -12.18
CA ALA A 22 -6.84 3.50 -12.19
C ALA A 22 -6.19 3.72 -10.82
N VAL A 23 -6.76 3.23 -9.71
CA VAL A 23 -6.09 3.31 -8.39
C VAL A 23 -5.17 2.09 -8.18
N SER A 24 -4.16 1.95 -9.04
CA SER A 24 -3.03 1.07 -8.74
C SER A 24 -2.21 1.75 -7.65
N GLN A 25 -2.50 1.38 -6.41
CA GLN A 25 -1.78 1.86 -5.24
C GLN A 25 -0.34 1.35 -5.35
N ASN A 26 0.57 2.20 -5.84
CA ASN A 26 1.98 2.13 -5.46
C ASN A 26 2.05 2.45 -3.95
N VAL A 27 1.59 1.53 -3.12
CA VAL A 27 2.04 1.45 -1.73
C VAL A 27 3.47 0.97 -1.85
N ILE A 28 4.37 1.89 -2.16
CA ILE A 28 5.76 1.75 -1.73
C ILE A 28 5.59 1.63 -0.22
N PRO A 29 5.79 0.46 0.41
CA PRO A 29 5.86 0.43 1.85
C PRO A 29 6.90 1.48 2.16
N GLN A 30 6.52 2.52 2.89
CA GLN A 30 7.48 3.43 3.46
C GLN A 30 8.24 2.59 4.49
N THR A 31 9.16 1.75 3.99
CA THR A 31 10.44 1.59 4.63
C THR A 31 10.94 3.02 4.69
N VAL A 32 10.57 3.71 5.76
CA VAL A 32 11.38 4.79 6.28
C VAL A 32 12.71 4.10 6.42
N GLU A 33 13.54 4.21 5.39
CA GLU A 33 14.93 3.84 5.43
C GLU A 33 15.51 4.91 6.35
N ARG A 34 15.26 4.70 7.65
CA ARG A 34 16.01 5.36 8.70
C ARG A 34 17.39 4.78 8.48
N SER A 35 18.18 5.53 7.73
CA SER A 35 19.44 5.10 7.14
C SER A 35 20.22 4.33 8.20
N GLY A 36 20.48 3.04 7.95
CA GLY A 36 21.20 2.15 8.86
C GLY A 36 20.37 1.16 9.69
N CYS A 37 19.05 1.33 9.83
CA CYS A 37 18.23 0.35 10.56
C CYS A 37 18.13 -0.96 9.79
N CYS A 38 18.52 -2.06 10.43
CA CYS A 38 18.53 -3.40 9.82
C CYS A 38 19.38 -3.50 8.54
N SER A 39 20.38 -2.62 8.33
CA SER A 39 21.19 -2.60 7.11
C SER A 39 21.95 -3.90 6.86
N HIS A 40 22.42 -4.55 7.92
CA HIS A 40 23.06 -5.87 7.88
C HIS A 40 22.07 -7.05 7.87
N HIS A 41 20.77 -6.76 8.07
CA HIS A 41 19.69 -7.74 8.26
C HIS A 41 18.64 -7.67 7.12
N GLY A 42 19.04 -7.15 5.95
CA GLY A 42 18.18 -7.07 4.77
C GLY A 42 17.12 -5.96 4.78
N GLY A 43 17.27 -5.00 5.69
CA GLY A 43 16.33 -3.89 5.89
C GLY A 43 15.22 -4.20 6.89
N VAL A 44 14.39 -3.19 7.14
CA VAL A 44 13.26 -3.29 8.07
C VAL A 44 12.13 -4.11 7.45
N ALA A 45 11.54 -5.02 8.23
CA ALA A 45 10.33 -5.76 7.88
C ALA A 45 9.07 -5.05 8.40
N TYR A 46 8.97 -4.82 9.70
CA TYR A 46 7.80 -4.18 10.34
C TYR A 46 8.12 -3.59 11.73
N CYS A 47 7.19 -2.85 12.32
CA CYS A 47 7.29 -2.38 13.71
C CYS A 47 6.78 -3.45 14.68
N GLY A 48 7.63 -3.90 15.61
CA GLY A 48 7.27 -4.83 16.67
C GLY A 48 6.38 -4.19 17.72
N LYS A 49 5.60 -5.01 18.43
CA LYS A 49 4.68 -4.56 19.49
C LYS A 49 5.38 -3.85 20.66
N ASN A 50 6.66 -4.09 20.85
CA ASN A 50 7.48 -3.43 21.86
C ASN A 50 8.04 -2.06 21.40
N GLY A 51 7.64 -1.59 20.22
CA GLY A 51 8.07 -0.30 19.67
C GLY A 51 9.49 -0.31 19.07
N TYR A 52 10.04 -1.49 18.79
CA TYR A 52 11.30 -1.65 18.05
C TYR A 52 11.04 -2.21 16.66
N TYR A 53 11.83 -1.81 15.67
CA TYR A 53 11.74 -2.42 14.34
C TYR A 53 12.20 -3.87 14.36
N ILE A 54 11.48 -4.72 13.62
CA ILE A 54 11.87 -6.09 13.30
C ILE A 54 12.46 -6.10 11.89
N CYS A 55 13.61 -6.74 11.73
CA CYS A 55 14.37 -6.86 10.48
C CYS A 55 13.86 -8.03 9.63
N ARG A 56 14.24 -8.08 8.34
CA ARG A 56 13.78 -9.13 7.41
C ARG A 56 14.29 -10.54 7.74
N ASP A 57 15.41 -10.65 8.44
CA ASP A 57 15.90 -11.93 8.97
C ASP A 57 15.19 -12.38 10.26
N GLY A 58 14.22 -11.60 10.75
CA GLY A 58 13.45 -11.89 11.96
C GLY A 58 14.07 -11.34 13.26
N SER A 59 15.29 -10.78 13.20
CA SER A 59 15.91 -10.15 14.36
C SER A 59 15.24 -8.82 14.73
N GLN A 60 15.32 -8.44 16.00
CA GLN A 60 14.91 -7.10 16.43
C GLN A 60 16.07 -6.12 16.30
N SER A 61 15.80 -4.93 15.75
CA SER A 61 16.80 -3.87 15.75
C SER A 61 17.11 -3.41 17.19
N PRO A 62 18.38 -3.42 17.61
CA PRO A 62 18.75 -3.07 18.99
C PRO A 62 18.64 -1.55 19.27
N SER A 63 18.67 -0.72 18.24
CA SER A 63 18.73 0.74 18.36
C SER A 63 17.56 1.46 17.69
N CYS A 64 16.91 0.82 16.70
CA CYS A 64 15.87 1.49 15.93
C CYS A 64 14.47 1.22 16.51
N ARG A 65 13.88 2.26 17.10
CA ARG A 65 12.49 2.27 17.58
C ARG A 65 11.53 2.79 16.52
N CYS A 66 10.34 2.24 16.40
CA CYS A 66 9.27 2.83 15.59
C CYS A 66 8.55 3.93 16.39
N ARG A 67 8.19 5.03 15.71
CA ARG A 67 7.42 6.15 16.25
C ARG A 67 6.17 6.30 15.42
#